data_AF-D7CIF0-F1
#
_entry.id   AF-D7CIF0-F1
#
_cell.length_a   1.000
_cell.length_b   1.000
_cell.length_c   1.000
_cell.angle_alpha   90.00
_cell.angle_beta   90.00
_cell.angle_gamma   90.00
#
_symmetry.space_group_name_H-M   'P 1'
#
loop_
_entity.id
_entity.type
_entity.pdbx_description
1 polymer ?
#
loop_
_entity_poly.entity_id
_entity_poly.type
_entity_poly.pdbx_seq_one_letter_code
_entity_poly.pdbx_strand_id
1 'polypeptide(L)' 'MESQAELLKLMQQTVEESGLEYRYFEGFGVIVGCPRCGAPSSKLDGWSAVDDRRDDMYAGVRCGECGWEEGGEI' A
#
# COMPACT_ATOMS: atom_id res chain seq x y z
N MET A 1 -10.70 -13.05 -28.93
CA MET A 1 -10.22 -11.83 -28.27
C MET A 1 -11.14 -11.62 -27.08
N GLU A 2 -10.67 -11.96 -25.88
CA GLU A 2 -11.38 -11.54 -24.67
C GLU A 2 -11.45 -10.01 -24.67
N SER A 3 -12.62 -9.46 -24.38
CA SER A 3 -12.81 -8.02 -24.31
C SER A 3 -12.00 -7.46 -23.14
N GLN A 4 -11.48 -6.23 -23.28
CA GLN A 4 -10.75 -5.55 -22.20
C GLN A 4 -11.54 -5.52 -20.87
N ALA A 5 -12.87 -5.50 -20.95
CA ALA A 5 -13.74 -5.55 -19.79
C ALA A 5 -13.76 -6.93 -19.10
N GLU A 6 -13.67 -8.03 -19.85
CA GLU A 6 -13.58 -9.39 -19.29
C GLU A 6 -12.25 -9.59 -18.57
N LEU A 7 -11.15 -9.11 -19.15
CA LEU A 7 -9.83 -9.17 -18.52
C LEU A 7 -9.82 -8.43 -17.17
N LEU A 8 -10.39 -7.22 -17.12
CA LEU A 8 -10.47 -6.43 -15.88
C LEU A 8 -11.28 -7.14 -14.80
N LYS A 9 -12.42 -7.76 -15.16
CA LYS A 9 -13.23 -8.54 -14.22
C LYS A 9 -12.48 -9.75 -13.70
N LEU A 10 -11.76 -10.46 -14.57
CA LEU A 10 -10.99 -11.65 -14.18
C LEU A 10 -9.84 -11.29 -13.23
N MET A 11 -9.17 -10.16 -13.47
CA MET A 11 -8.13 -9.64 -12.57
C MET A 11 -8.70 -9.27 -11.20
N GLN A 12 -9.85 -8.58 -11.16
CA GLN A 12 -10.53 -8.24 -9.90
C GLN A 12 -10.91 -9.50 -9.12
N GLN A 13 -11.52 -10.48 -9.80
CA GLN A 13 -11.92 -11.75 -9.19
C GLN A 13 -10.70 -12.54 -8.69
N THR A 14 -9.59 -12.55 -9.43
CA THR A 14 -8.34 -13.18 -9.00
C THR A 14 -7.81 -12.55 -7.72
N VAL A 15 -7.85 -11.22 -7.60
CA VAL A 15 -7.43 -10.52 -6.38
C VAL A 15 -8.35 -10.88 -5.21
N GLU A 16 -9.67 -10.91 -5.43
CA GLU A 16 -10.66 -11.28 -4.40
C GLU A 16 -10.50 -12.73 -3.92
N GLU A 17 -10.18 -13.67 -4.82
CA GLU A 17 -10.00 -15.09 -4.52
C GLU A 17 -8.60 -15.44 -4.00
N SER A 18 -7.60 -14.56 -4.20
CA SER A 18 -6.19 -14.84 -3.87
C SER A 18 -5.91 -15.04 -2.37
N GLY A 19 -6.82 -14.61 -1.49
CA GLY A 19 -6.58 -14.58 -0.05
C GLY A 19 -5.49 -13.60 0.38
N LEU A 20 -5.07 -12.68 -0.51
CA LEU A 20 -4.09 -11.65 -0.18
C LEU A 20 -4.66 -10.67 0.84
N GLU A 21 -4.02 -10.58 1.99
CA GLU A 21 -4.30 -9.52 2.96
C GLU A 21 -3.68 -8.20 2.48
N TYR A 22 -4.50 -7.31 1.94
CA TYR A 22 -4.09 -5.96 1.59
C TYR A 22 -4.50 -4.95 2.67
N ARG A 23 -3.73 -3.87 2.79
CA ARG A 23 -4.04 -2.74 3.68
C ARG A 23 -3.85 -1.43 2.92
N TYR A 24 -4.68 -0.45 3.22
CA TYR A 24 -4.53 0.92 2.74
C TYR A 24 -3.78 1.76 3.79
N PHE A 25 -2.79 2.52 3.34
CA PHE A 25 -2.09 3.52 4.13
C PHE A 25 -2.21 4.88 3.44
N GLU A 26 -2.69 5.88 4.17
CA GLU A 26 -2.77 7.25 3.68
C GLU A 26 -1.36 7.76 3.28
N GLY A 27 -1.27 8.51 2.18
CA GLY A 27 0.01 8.95 1.60
C GLY A 27 0.85 7.88 0.89
N PHE A 28 0.41 6.61 0.87
CA PHE A 28 1.06 5.54 0.09
C PHE A 28 0.11 4.80 -0.85
N GLY A 29 -1.07 4.40 -0.37
CA GLY A 29 -2.05 3.61 -1.12
C GLY A 29 -2.21 2.18 -0.60
N VAL A 30 -2.64 1.28 -1.47
CA VAL A 30 -2.89 -0.14 -1.14
C VAL A 30 -1.61 -0.96 -1.26
N ILE A 31 -1.32 -1.80 -0.27
CA ILE A 31 -0.15 -2.68 -0.26
C ILE A 31 -0.50 -4.06 0.31
N VAL A 32 0.10 -5.11 -0.26
CA VAL A 32 -0.07 -6.52 0.16
C VAL A 32 1.08 -7.04 1.03
N GLY A 33 2.22 -6.35 1.04
CA GLY A 33 3.41 -6.69 1.81
C GLY A 33 4.57 -5.75 1.55
N CYS A 34 5.62 -5.82 2.37
CA CYS A 34 6.80 -4.97 2.22
C CYS A 34 7.49 -5.25 0.87
N PRO A 35 7.71 -4.24 0.01
CA PRO A 35 8.33 -4.43 -1.29
C PRO A 35 9.83 -4.73 -1.18
N ARG A 36 10.44 -4.45 -0.01
CA ARG A 36 11.87 -4.66 0.22
C ARG A 36 12.21 -6.05 0.77
N CYS A 37 11.45 -6.55 1.74
CA CYS A 37 11.75 -7.83 2.40
C CYS A 37 10.65 -8.89 2.29
N GLY A 38 9.50 -8.57 1.70
CA GLY A 38 8.37 -9.51 1.57
C GLY A 38 7.60 -9.78 2.86
N ALA A 39 7.84 -9.02 3.95
CA ALA A 39 7.03 -9.12 5.16
C ALA A 39 5.54 -8.88 4.85
N PRO A 40 4.62 -9.64 5.48
CA PRO A 40 3.18 -9.50 5.20
C PRO A 40 2.64 -8.13 5.64
N SER A 41 1.48 -7.74 5.13
CA SER A 41 0.84 -6.45 5.44
C SER A 41 0.55 -6.25 6.95
N SER A 42 0.45 -7.33 7.73
CA SER A 42 0.35 -7.30 9.20
C SER A 42 1.62 -6.79 9.91
N LYS A 43 2.75 -6.70 9.20
CA LYS A 43 4.04 -6.15 9.68
C LYS A 43 4.30 -4.72 9.20
N LEU A 44 3.29 -4.10 8.59
CA LEU A 44 3.34 -2.74 8.09
C LEU A 44 2.53 -1.82 8.99
N ASP A 45 3.06 -0.64 9.25
CA ASP A 45 2.43 0.40 10.05
C ASP A 45 2.35 1.70 9.26
N GLY A 46 1.29 2.46 9.53
CA GLY A 46 1.16 3.82 9.00
C GLY A 46 2.03 4.79 9.79
N TRP A 47 2.49 5.85 9.13
CA TRP A 47 3.09 7.01 9.78
C TRP A 47 2.50 8.29 9.20
N SER A 48 2.55 9.38 9.98
CA SER A 48 2.26 10.73 9.52
C SER A 48 3.20 11.73 10.17
N ALA A 49 3.44 12.84 9.46
CA ALA A 49 4.30 13.93 9.89
C ALA A 49 3.78 15.26 9.35
N VAL A 50 3.94 16.34 10.10
CA VAL A 50 3.61 17.70 9.69
C VAL A 50 4.90 18.48 9.48
N ASP A 51 5.04 19.16 8.34
CA ASP A 51 6.10 20.15 8.12
C ASP A 51 5.57 21.56 8.44
N ASP A 52 5.72 21.98 9.70
CA ASP A 52 5.25 23.29 10.19
C ASP A 52 5.83 24.49 9.42
N ARG A 53 6.95 24.31 8.69
CA ARG A 53 7.57 25.41 7.92
C ARG A 53 6.89 25.61 6.57
N ARG A 54 6.24 24.56 6.04
CA ARG A 54 5.57 24.56 4.74
C ARG A 54 4.06 24.49 4.86
N ASP A 55 3.55 24.17 6.05
CA ASP A 55 2.13 23.88 6.30
C ASP A 55 1.63 22.65 5.53
N ASP A 56 2.55 21.69 5.27
CA ASP A 56 2.28 20.46 4.53
C ASP A 56 2.14 19.27 5.49
N MET A 57 1.27 18.32 5.13
CA MET A 57 1.13 17.04 5.84
C MET A 57 1.65 15.90 4.97
N TYR A 58 2.38 14.98 5.58
CA TYR A 58 2.90 13.79 4.94
C TYR A 58 2.39 12.56 5.67
N ALA A 59 2.12 11.50 4.92
CA ALA A 59 1.79 10.21 5.47
C ALA A 59 2.40 9.09 4.62
N GLY A 60 2.47 7.91 5.19
CA GLY A 60 2.94 6.76 4.45
C GLY A 60 2.93 5.47 5.25
N VAL A 61 3.75 4.54 4.79
CA VAL A 61 3.90 3.20 5.35
C VAL A 61 5.34 2.95 5.75
N ARG A 62 5.53 2.18 6.81
CA ARG A 62 6.83 1.65 7.23
C ARG A 62 6.73 0.17 7.56
N CYS A 63 7.82 -0.56 7.33
CA CYS A 63 7.94 -1.97 7.67
C CYS A 63 8.67 -2.16 9.00
N GLY A 64 8.00 -2.76 9.97
CA GLY A 64 8.60 -3.07 11.28
C GLY A 64 9.70 -4.14 11.25
N GLU A 65 9.81 -4.90 10.16
CA GLU A 65 10.79 -5.99 10.03
C GLU A 65 12.12 -5.54 9.40
N CYS A 66 12.09 -4.70 8.35
CA CYS A 66 13.30 -4.28 7.64
C CYS A 66 13.58 -2.77 7.66
N GLY A 67 12.70 -1.97 8.27
CA GLY A 67 12.85 -0.52 8.39
C GLY A 67 12.69 0.25 7.07
N TRP A 68 12.21 -0.39 6.00
CA TRP A 68 11.79 0.35 4.80
C TRP A 68 10.60 1.26 5.12
N GLU A 69 10.62 2.48 4.61
CA GLU A 69 9.52 3.43 4.67
C GLU A 69 9.38 4.19 3.36
N GLU A 70 8.14 4.53 3.00
CA GLU A 70 7.80 5.33 1.83
C GLU A 70 6.46 6.04 2.10
N GLY A 71 6.23 7.17 1.43
CA GLY A 71 5.02 7.97 1.59
C GLY A 71 5.09 9.24 0.77
N GLY A 72 4.11 10.10 0.97
CA GLY A 72 3.94 11.34 0.21
C GLY A 72 3.14 12.38 0.97
N GLU A 73 3.07 13.56 0.37
CA GLU A 73 2.20 14.65 0.81
C GLU A 73 0.73 14.25 0.66
N ILE A 74 -0.13 14.66 1.59
CA ILE A 74 -1.57 14.34 1.64
C ILE A 74 -2.45 15.57 1.77
#